data_AF-A0A9W7EP61-F1
#
_entry.id   AF-A0A9W7EP61-F1
#
_cell.length_a   1.000
_cell.length_b   1.000
_cell.length_c   1.000
_cell.angle_alpha   90.00
_cell.angle_beta   90.00
_cell.angle_gamma   90.00
#
_symmetry.space_group_name_H-M   'P 1'
#
loop_
_entity.id
_entity.type
_entity.pdbx_description
1 polymer ?
#
loop_
_entity_poly.entity_id
_entity_poly.type
_entity_poly.pdbx_seq_one_letter_code
_entity_poly.pdbx_strand_id
1 'polypeptide(L)'
;MKGSLTAMTWEGGGRESGSSSSNVSASNVDSKRKVLKKLKADTALSANHADLEGMLSTVGVLAALVLSVHVATFFTISMQEMLIGDYRSCLNSYPEFRVFALDRLRKMDFPMLQDLSPDMDGNPDILNVTSSLLDPVCSVGGTDCYDDRTSIMNVDHVFHLTKEIFPMDQISPWMDRNIPFGTLSTHMYIYYNGTCITFFTLILLGSIFFYTTLALSDAREGEEVGNPLPTEYYNIVAMPVMLLFYVCMIIGLAMFFFNICFMLLIRAPSWQVVSWFPSMWMYSVMIPGLATIGCLAIAALILSNNYKFFENHKKRDKRKKSWTKSKLKTVM
;
A
#
# COMPACT_ATOMS: atom_id res chain seq x y z
N MET A 1 13.66 4.02 51.20
CA MET A 1 13.35 2.59 51.41
C MET A 1 14.58 1.79 51.04
N LYS A 2 15.18 1.12 52.03
CA LYS A 2 16.38 0.27 51.91
C LYS A 2 15.92 -1.19 51.87
N GLY A 3 16.40 -1.97 50.90
CA GLY A 3 16.30 -3.43 50.86
C GLY A 3 17.39 -3.94 49.92
N SER A 4 18.57 -4.27 50.44
CA SER A 4 18.98 -5.55 51.03
C SER A 4 19.22 -6.62 49.98
N LEU A 5 20.50 -6.73 49.57
CA LEU A 5 21.08 -7.89 48.88
C LEU A 5 20.98 -9.12 49.79
N THR A 6 20.62 -10.26 49.19
CA THR A 6 20.85 -11.58 49.80
C THR A 6 21.70 -12.39 48.82
N ALA A 7 22.97 -12.55 49.18
CA ALA A 7 23.89 -13.48 48.55
C ALA A 7 23.50 -14.91 48.97
N MET A 8 23.44 -15.82 47.99
CA MET A 8 23.21 -17.24 48.24
C MET A 8 24.48 -17.99 47.83
N THR A 9 25.31 -18.30 48.83
CA THR A 9 26.43 -19.23 48.73
C THR A 9 25.88 -20.66 48.77
N TRP A 10 26.23 -21.47 47.76
CA TRP A 10 25.97 -22.90 47.75
C TRP A 10 27.32 -23.64 47.63
N GLU A 11 27.81 -24.12 48.76
CA GLU A 11 28.83 -25.17 48.86
C GLU A 11 28.12 -26.48 49.21
N GLY A 12 28.44 -27.56 48.51
CA GLY A 12 27.90 -28.88 48.79
C GLY A 12 28.48 -29.92 47.84
N GLY A 13 29.56 -30.57 48.29
CA GLY A 13 30.29 -31.58 47.53
C GLY A 13 29.52 -32.89 47.31
N GLY A 14 29.94 -33.63 46.29
CA GLY A 14 29.47 -34.98 45.99
C GLY A 14 30.41 -35.63 44.99
N ARG A 15 31.38 -36.38 45.50
CA ARG A 15 32.41 -37.10 44.78
C ARG A 15 31.85 -38.46 44.38
N GLU A 16 31.56 -38.71 43.11
CA GLU A 16 31.30 -40.06 42.59
C GLU A 16 32.21 -40.36 41.40
N SER A 17 33.17 -41.25 41.68
CA SER A 17 34.00 -41.94 40.73
C SER A 17 33.22 -43.11 40.13
N GLY A 18 32.77 -42.98 38.89
CA GLY A 18 32.16 -44.04 38.10
C GLY A 18 32.85 -44.14 36.73
N SER A 19 33.64 -45.19 36.55
CA SER A 19 34.39 -45.47 35.34
C SER A 19 33.51 -46.03 34.21
N SER A 20 33.92 -45.69 32.98
CA SER A 20 33.85 -46.51 31.76
C SER A 20 32.48 -46.96 31.25
N SER A 21 31.95 -46.19 30.28
CA SER A 21 31.09 -46.69 29.19
C SER A 21 31.13 -45.70 28.02
N SER A 22 32.28 -45.64 27.34
CA SER A 22 32.54 -44.76 26.20
C SER A 22 32.15 -45.45 24.90
N ASN A 23 30.87 -45.46 24.55
CA ASN A 23 30.40 -45.74 23.17
C ASN A 23 29.13 -44.96 22.77
N VAL A 24 28.68 -44.02 23.60
CA VAL A 24 27.57 -43.10 23.28
C VAL A 24 28.14 -41.70 23.02
N SER A 25 28.68 -41.40 21.83
CA SER A 25 29.08 -39.99 21.58
C SER A 25 29.19 -39.51 20.14
N ALA A 26 29.00 -40.34 19.11
CA ALA A 26 29.07 -39.86 17.73
C ALA A 26 27.71 -39.36 17.20
N SER A 27 26.63 -40.16 17.35
CA SER A 27 25.33 -39.82 16.75
C SER A 27 24.63 -38.63 17.43
N ASN A 28 24.82 -38.45 18.74
CA ASN A 28 24.17 -37.39 19.51
C ASN A 28 24.85 -36.02 19.30
N VAL A 29 26.15 -36.02 19.00
CA VAL A 29 26.91 -34.81 18.65
C VAL A 29 26.53 -34.32 17.24
N ASP A 30 26.31 -35.24 16.30
CA ASP A 30 25.85 -34.88 14.95
C ASP A 30 24.40 -34.39 14.91
N SER A 31 23.52 -34.95 15.75
CA SER A 31 22.17 -34.43 15.99
C SER A 31 22.20 -33.00 16.53
N LYS A 32 22.94 -32.74 17.61
CA LYS A 32 23.10 -31.39 18.18
C LYS A 32 23.71 -30.41 17.18
N ARG A 33 24.71 -30.83 16.38
CA ARG A 33 25.29 -30.00 15.31
C ARG A 33 24.30 -29.68 14.20
N LYS A 34 23.41 -30.61 13.83
CA LYS A 34 22.36 -30.36 12.83
C LYS A 34 21.31 -29.39 13.36
N VAL A 35 20.88 -29.53 14.61
CA VAL A 35 19.93 -28.61 15.26
C VAL A 35 20.54 -27.21 15.40
N LEU A 36 21.79 -27.10 15.85
CA LEU A 36 22.52 -25.81 15.92
C LEU A 36 22.75 -25.18 14.55
N LYS A 37 22.99 -25.97 13.50
CA LYS A 37 23.09 -25.45 12.13
C LYS A 37 21.75 -24.98 11.58
N LYS A 38 20.64 -25.63 11.95
CA LYS A 38 19.30 -25.23 11.56
C LYS A 38 18.89 -23.94 12.27
N LEU A 39 19.13 -23.85 13.59
CA LEU A 39 18.95 -22.64 14.38
C LEU A 39 19.81 -21.48 13.86
N LYS A 40 21.09 -21.71 13.52
CA LYS A 40 21.95 -20.67 12.91
C LYS A 40 21.54 -20.26 11.50
N ALA A 41 20.85 -21.13 10.76
CA ALA A 41 20.28 -20.78 9.47
C ALA A 41 19.01 -19.93 9.65
N ASP A 42 18.26 -20.16 10.74
CA ASP A 42 17.11 -19.32 11.12
C ASP A 42 17.57 -17.98 11.72
N THR A 43 18.74 -17.91 12.39
CA THR A 43 19.39 -16.65 12.79
C THR A 43 19.89 -15.81 11.61
N ALA A 44 19.94 -16.36 10.38
CA ALA A 44 20.31 -15.60 9.19
C ALA A 44 19.25 -14.56 8.76
N LEU A 45 18.12 -14.49 9.48
CA LEU A 45 17.11 -13.44 9.35
C LEU A 45 17.26 -12.30 10.39
N SER A 46 18.36 -12.25 11.16
CA SER A 46 18.61 -11.10 12.04
C SER A 46 19.16 -9.93 11.20
N ALA A 47 18.36 -8.88 11.05
CA ALA A 47 18.88 -7.61 10.53
C ALA A 47 19.89 -7.03 11.53
N ASN A 48 21.00 -6.49 11.05
CA ASN A 48 21.92 -5.75 11.93
C ASN A 48 21.25 -4.44 12.38
N HIS A 49 21.70 -3.83 13.47
CA HIS A 49 21.11 -2.58 13.98
C HIS A 49 21.02 -1.51 12.89
N ALA A 50 22.11 -1.34 12.11
CA ALA A 50 22.18 -0.36 11.03
C ALA A 50 21.14 -0.60 9.92
N ASP A 51 20.85 -1.87 9.60
CA ASP A 51 19.85 -2.22 8.60
C ASP A 51 18.45 -1.87 9.11
N LEU A 52 18.16 -2.21 10.38
CA LEU A 52 16.87 -1.95 11.00
C LEU A 52 16.60 -0.44 11.14
N GLU A 53 17.60 0.31 11.58
CA GLU A 53 17.56 1.78 11.66
C GLU A 53 17.31 2.38 10.27
N GLY A 54 18.05 1.93 9.26
CA GLY A 54 17.88 2.36 7.87
C GLY A 54 16.49 2.07 7.31
N MET A 55 15.94 0.88 7.58
CA MET A 55 14.59 0.51 7.14
C MET A 55 13.52 1.36 7.83
N LEU A 56 13.61 1.55 9.15
CA LEU A 56 12.69 2.38 9.93
C LEU A 56 12.69 3.84 9.43
N SER A 57 13.88 4.42 9.28
CA SER A 57 14.03 5.78 8.77
C SER A 57 13.47 5.91 7.35
N THR A 58 13.76 4.96 6.47
CA THR A 58 13.31 5.01 5.07
C THR A 58 11.79 4.94 4.98
N VAL A 59 11.18 3.99 5.71
CA VAL A 59 9.72 3.81 5.73
C VAL A 59 9.03 5.05 6.31
N GLY A 60 9.56 5.62 7.40
CA GLY A 60 9.03 6.85 8.00
C GLY A 60 9.10 8.05 7.06
N VAL A 61 10.24 8.26 6.40
CA VAL A 61 10.43 9.36 5.43
C VAL A 61 9.49 9.21 4.23
N LEU A 62 9.35 8.00 3.68
CA LEU A 62 8.42 7.75 2.57
C LEU A 62 6.97 7.99 2.98
N ALA A 63 6.57 7.52 4.16
CA ALA A 63 5.23 7.75 4.69
C ALA A 63 4.96 9.25 4.89
N ALA A 64 5.90 9.99 5.49
CA ALA A 64 5.77 11.44 5.67
C ALA A 64 5.64 12.18 4.33
N LEU A 65 6.45 11.82 3.33
CA LEU A 65 6.41 12.44 2.02
C LEU A 65 5.08 12.20 1.32
N VAL A 66 4.61 10.95 1.24
CA VAL A 66 3.33 10.62 0.59
C VAL A 66 2.16 11.23 1.37
N LEU A 67 2.18 11.16 2.70
CA LEU A 67 1.15 11.76 3.54
C LEU A 67 1.07 13.27 3.35
N SER A 68 2.21 13.97 3.25
CA SER A 68 2.22 15.43 3.04
C SER A 68 1.57 15.84 1.72
N VAL A 69 1.91 15.14 0.63
CA VAL A 69 1.29 15.35 -0.68
C VAL A 69 -0.20 15.02 -0.62
N HIS A 70 -0.56 13.91 0.03
CA HIS A 70 -1.94 13.46 0.09
C HIS A 70 -2.84 14.41 0.89
N VAL A 71 -2.39 14.86 2.06
CA VAL A 71 -3.10 15.86 2.87
C VAL A 71 -3.24 17.17 2.10
N ALA A 72 -2.18 17.62 1.40
CA ALA A 72 -2.26 18.80 0.55
C ALA A 72 -3.34 18.62 -0.53
N THR A 73 -3.34 17.49 -1.25
CA THR A 73 -4.35 17.21 -2.30
C THR A 73 -5.77 17.15 -1.77
N PHE A 74 -5.99 16.63 -0.55
CA PHE A 74 -7.31 16.57 0.08
C PHE A 74 -7.96 17.94 0.19
N PHE A 75 -7.21 18.94 0.65
CA PHE A 75 -7.71 20.30 0.80
C PHE A 75 -7.87 21.06 -0.51
N THR A 76 -7.45 20.48 -1.64
CA THR A 76 -7.60 21.16 -2.93
C THR A 76 -8.97 20.96 -3.58
N ILE A 77 -9.81 20.03 -3.09
CA ILE A 77 -11.17 19.84 -3.62
C ILE A 77 -12.16 20.54 -2.68
N SER A 78 -12.89 21.50 -3.23
CA SER A 78 -13.95 22.20 -2.50
C SER A 78 -15.21 21.35 -2.33
N MET A 79 -16.05 21.70 -1.35
CA MET A 79 -17.35 21.05 -1.15
C MET A 79 -18.24 21.16 -2.40
N GLN A 80 -18.15 22.28 -3.13
CA GLN A 80 -18.91 22.49 -4.36
C GLN A 80 -18.46 21.54 -5.47
N GLU A 81 -17.16 21.34 -5.65
CA GLU A 81 -16.64 20.35 -6.61
C GLU A 81 -17.09 18.92 -6.25
N MET A 82 -17.09 18.56 -4.96
CA MET A 82 -17.62 17.27 -4.49
C MET A 82 -19.10 17.09 -4.85
N LEU A 83 -19.93 18.10 -4.59
CA LEU A 83 -21.36 18.07 -4.96
C LEU A 83 -21.59 17.98 -6.48
N ILE A 84 -20.75 18.62 -7.29
CA ILE A 84 -20.78 18.49 -8.75
C ILE A 84 -20.41 17.07 -9.18
N GLY A 85 -19.40 16.48 -8.53
CA GLY A 85 -19.03 15.08 -8.74
C GLY A 85 -20.18 14.13 -8.40
N ASP A 86 -20.85 14.35 -7.27
CA ASP A 86 -22.01 13.57 -6.86
C ASP A 86 -23.21 13.80 -7.78
N TYR A 87 -23.45 15.04 -8.25
CA TYR A 87 -24.48 15.34 -9.24
C TYR A 87 -24.34 14.44 -10.47
N ARG A 88 -23.12 14.37 -11.01
CA ARG A 88 -22.82 13.54 -12.17
C ARG A 88 -23.01 12.06 -11.88
N SER A 89 -22.51 11.59 -10.74
CA SER A 89 -22.65 10.18 -10.35
C SER A 89 -24.12 9.81 -10.11
N CYS A 90 -24.91 10.71 -9.53
CA CYS A 90 -26.34 10.54 -9.36
C CYS A 90 -27.06 10.47 -10.71
N LEU A 91 -26.75 11.38 -11.65
CA LEU A 91 -27.30 11.35 -12.99
C LEU A 91 -26.97 10.05 -13.72
N ASN A 92 -25.75 9.56 -13.61
CA ASN A 92 -25.35 8.34 -14.31
C ASN A 92 -25.91 7.07 -13.67
N SER A 93 -25.93 6.97 -12.34
CA SER A 93 -26.18 5.71 -11.64
C SER A 93 -27.60 5.53 -11.11
N TYR A 94 -28.40 6.59 -11.00
CA TYR A 94 -29.71 6.53 -10.32
C TYR A 94 -30.84 7.10 -11.18
N PRO A 95 -31.66 6.25 -11.83
CA PRO A 95 -32.79 6.70 -12.64
C PRO A 95 -33.77 7.60 -11.90
N GLU A 96 -34.02 7.34 -10.61
CA GLU A 96 -34.90 8.15 -9.76
C GLU A 96 -34.35 9.57 -9.59
N PHE A 97 -33.02 9.70 -9.53
CA PHE A 97 -32.39 11.01 -9.50
C PHE A 97 -32.59 11.77 -10.81
N ARG A 98 -32.58 11.10 -11.96
CA ARG A 98 -32.81 11.74 -13.26
C ARG A 98 -34.22 12.32 -13.35
N VAL A 99 -35.22 11.61 -12.83
CA VAL A 99 -36.59 12.11 -12.72
C VAL A 99 -36.66 13.34 -11.81
N PHE A 100 -36.00 13.28 -10.65
CA PHE A 100 -35.88 14.43 -9.75
C PHE A 100 -35.18 15.62 -10.43
N ALA A 101 -34.07 15.39 -11.11
CA ALA A 101 -33.30 16.43 -11.79
C ALA A 101 -34.12 17.07 -12.91
N LEU A 102 -34.85 16.28 -13.69
CA LEU A 102 -35.74 16.76 -14.74
C LEU A 102 -36.87 17.65 -14.17
N ASP A 103 -37.50 17.26 -13.08
CA ASP A 103 -38.52 18.07 -12.40
C ASP A 103 -37.93 19.42 -11.94
N ARG A 104 -36.72 19.41 -11.38
CA ARG A 104 -36.02 20.64 -10.98
C ARG A 104 -35.66 21.52 -12.17
N LEU A 105 -35.15 20.96 -13.25
CA LEU A 105 -34.81 21.71 -14.47
C LEU A 105 -36.06 22.36 -15.08
N ARG A 106 -37.20 21.66 -15.10
CA ARG A 106 -38.48 22.23 -15.56
C ARG A 106 -38.95 23.37 -14.69
N LYS A 107 -38.81 23.26 -13.36
CA LYS A 107 -39.18 24.34 -12.41
C LYS A 107 -38.30 25.58 -12.53
N MET A 108 -37.11 25.45 -13.12
CA MET A 108 -36.19 26.55 -13.40
C MET A 108 -36.34 27.09 -14.83
N ASP A 109 -37.37 26.66 -15.56
CA ASP A 109 -37.61 27.02 -16.97
C ASP A 109 -36.41 26.72 -17.90
N PHE A 110 -35.64 25.67 -17.59
CA PHE A 110 -34.50 25.27 -18.42
C PHE A 110 -34.98 24.76 -19.80
N PRO A 111 -34.34 25.15 -20.92
CA PRO A 111 -34.71 24.66 -22.24
C PRO A 111 -34.45 23.15 -22.36
N MET A 112 -35.50 22.38 -22.65
CA MET A 112 -35.43 20.91 -22.76
C MET A 112 -34.88 20.43 -24.11
N LEU A 113 -34.81 21.32 -25.10
CA LEU A 113 -34.20 21.10 -26.40
C LEU A 113 -33.00 22.04 -26.50
N GLN A 114 -31.81 21.48 -26.65
CA GLN A 114 -30.56 22.22 -26.72
C GLN A 114 -29.87 21.91 -28.04
N ASP A 115 -29.44 22.96 -28.74
CA ASP A 115 -28.65 22.85 -29.97
C ASP A 115 -27.17 22.77 -29.60
N LEU A 116 -26.53 21.63 -29.84
CA LEU A 116 -25.14 21.35 -29.45
C LEU A 116 -24.10 21.87 -30.46
N SER A 117 -24.52 22.66 -31.45
CA SER A 117 -23.79 22.95 -32.69
C SER A 117 -23.87 21.78 -33.67
N PRO A 118 -23.88 22.06 -34.99
CA PRO A 118 -23.98 21.01 -35.98
C PRO A 118 -22.82 20.02 -35.90
N ASP A 119 -23.11 18.76 -36.22
CA ASP A 119 -22.12 17.70 -36.31
C ASP A 119 -21.09 17.99 -37.43
N MET A 120 -20.06 17.14 -37.57
CA MET A 120 -19.05 17.31 -38.62
C MET A 120 -19.64 17.27 -40.04
N ASP A 121 -20.85 16.72 -40.20
CA ASP A 121 -21.57 16.62 -41.46
C ASP A 121 -22.53 17.81 -41.69
N GLY A 122 -22.59 18.76 -40.75
CA GLY A 122 -23.44 19.95 -40.82
C GLY A 122 -24.90 19.72 -40.40
N ASN A 123 -25.25 18.55 -39.88
CA ASN A 123 -26.60 18.27 -39.39
C ASN A 123 -26.79 18.91 -38.01
N PRO A 124 -27.97 19.50 -37.73
CA PRO A 124 -28.26 20.04 -36.41
C PRO A 124 -28.28 18.91 -35.37
N ASP A 125 -27.42 19.00 -34.36
CA ASP A 125 -27.40 18.08 -33.23
C ASP A 125 -28.25 18.64 -32.10
N ILE A 126 -29.52 18.23 -32.07
CA ILE A 126 -30.48 18.67 -31.05
C ILE A 126 -30.55 17.63 -29.94
N LEU A 127 -30.01 17.99 -28.78
CA LEU A 127 -30.13 17.20 -27.56
C LEU A 127 -31.50 17.43 -26.91
N ASN A 128 -32.29 16.36 -26.82
CA ASN A 128 -33.50 16.35 -26.03
C ASN A 128 -33.22 15.87 -24.60
N VAL A 129 -33.10 16.84 -23.69
CA VAL A 129 -32.77 16.64 -22.27
C VAL A 129 -33.75 15.71 -21.58
N THR A 130 -35.05 15.79 -21.93
CA THR A 130 -36.08 14.93 -21.33
C THR A 130 -35.86 13.47 -21.72
N SER A 131 -35.62 13.17 -23.00
CA SER A 131 -35.37 11.80 -23.43
C SER A 131 -34.03 11.27 -22.92
N SER A 132 -32.99 12.09 -22.89
CA SER A 132 -31.67 11.69 -22.38
C SER A 132 -31.71 11.31 -20.89
N LEU A 133 -32.46 12.06 -20.08
CA LEU A 133 -32.61 11.76 -18.65
C LEU A 133 -33.54 10.59 -18.37
N LEU A 134 -34.58 10.37 -19.18
CA LEU A 134 -35.55 9.29 -18.99
C LEU A 134 -35.18 7.99 -19.71
N ASP A 135 -34.01 7.95 -20.35
CA ASP A 135 -33.54 6.78 -21.08
C ASP A 135 -33.48 5.55 -20.14
N PRO A 136 -34.26 4.48 -20.41
CA PRO A 136 -34.36 3.30 -19.56
C PRO A 136 -33.11 2.42 -19.57
N VAL A 137 -32.13 2.69 -20.44
CA VAL A 137 -30.91 1.90 -20.61
C VAL A 137 -30.10 1.76 -19.31
N CYS A 138 -30.33 2.61 -18.31
CA CYS A 138 -29.68 2.51 -16.99
C CYS A 138 -30.62 2.14 -15.82
N SER A 139 -31.74 1.46 -16.09
CA SER A 139 -32.77 1.18 -15.09
C SER A 139 -32.38 0.19 -13.99
N VAL A 140 -31.27 -0.55 -14.15
CA VAL A 140 -30.80 -1.53 -13.18
C VAL A 140 -29.37 -1.13 -12.81
N GLY A 141 -29.13 -0.80 -11.53
CA GLY A 141 -27.85 -0.32 -10.99
C GLY A 141 -26.71 -1.34 -11.06
N GLY A 142 -26.37 -1.78 -12.27
CA GLY A 142 -25.31 -2.71 -12.63
C GLY A 142 -24.44 -2.15 -13.76
N THR A 143 -23.40 -2.90 -14.09
CA THR A 143 -22.41 -2.55 -15.13
C THR A 143 -22.99 -2.47 -16.54
N ASP A 144 -24.19 -3.00 -16.76
CA ASP A 144 -24.86 -3.01 -18.07
C ASP A 144 -25.22 -1.61 -18.57
N CYS A 145 -25.25 -0.61 -17.67
CA CYS A 145 -25.37 0.80 -18.04
C CYS A 145 -24.22 1.29 -18.94
N TYR A 146 -23.08 0.58 -18.93
CA TYR A 146 -21.88 0.96 -19.67
C TYR A 146 -21.82 0.45 -21.12
N ASP A 147 -22.77 -0.40 -21.53
CA ASP A 147 -22.75 -1.01 -22.87
C ASP A 147 -23.29 -0.07 -23.96
N ASP A 148 -24.25 0.81 -23.64
CA ASP A 148 -24.70 1.86 -24.56
C ASP A 148 -23.95 3.17 -24.33
N ARG A 149 -22.85 3.32 -25.06
CA ARG A 149 -22.02 4.52 -25.05
C ARG A 149 -22.81 5.79 -25.38
N THR A 150 -23.84 5.69 -26.23
CA THR A 150 -24.60 6.85 -26.71
C THR A 150 -25.45 7.44 -25.59
N SER A 151 -26.16 6.58 -24.85
CA SER A 151 -26.98 7.01 -23.71
C SER A 151 -26.14 7.68 -22.62
N ILE A 152 -24.96 7.13 -22.31
CA ILE A 152 -24.07 7.74 -21.31
C ILE A 152 -23.55 9.10 -21.79
N MET A 153 -23.13 9.21 -23.06
CA MET A 153 -22.68 10.48 -23.61
C MET A 153 -23.79 11.55 -23.56
N ASN A 154 -25.03 11.17 -23.85
CA ASN A 154 -26.18 12.07 -23.76
C ASN A 154 -26.41 12.55 -22.31
N VAL A 155 -26.33 11.66 -21.32
CA VAL A 155 -26.44 12.04 -19.89
C VAL A 155 -25.26 12.93 -19.47
N ASP A 156 -24.04 12.66 -19.93
CA ASP A 156 -22.85 13.47 -19.67
C ASP A 156 -22.95 14.88 -20.30
N HIS A 157 -23.55 14.98 -21.51
CA HIS A 157 -23.89 16.27 -22.13
C HIS A 157 -24.90 17.04 -21.29
N VAL A 158 -25.98 16.39 -20.84
CA VAL A 158 -26.95 17.03 -19.95
C VAL A 158 -26.25 17.53 -18.69
N PHE A 159 -25.41 16.72 -18.05
CA PHE A 159 -24.62 17.13 -16.89
C PHE A 159 -23.80 18.39 -17.19
N HIS A 160 -23.07 18.44 -18.30
CA HIS A 160 -22.25 19.60 -18.64
C HIS A 160 -23.06 20.86 -18.91
N LEU A 161 -24.27 20.74 -19.46
CA LEU A 161 -25.19 21.85 -19.69
C LEU A 161 -25.83 22.35 -18.39
N THR A 162 -26.00 21.49 -17.39
CA THR A 162 -26.79 21.81 -16.19
C THR A 162 -25.95 22.04 -14.93
N LYS A 163 -24.70 21.60 -14.87
CA LYS A 163 -23.85 21.65 -13.66
C LYS A 163 -23.67 23.05 -13.05
N GLU A 164 -23.80 24.12 -13.82
CA GLU A 164 -23.62 25.49 -13.33
C GLU A 164 -24.92 26.11 -12.79
N ILE A 165 -26.07 25.60 -13.22
CA ILE A 165 -27.39 26.13 -12.91
C ILE A 165 -28.18 25.25 -11.94
N PHE A 166 -27.84 23.97 -11.84
CA PHE A 166 -28.56 23.03 -10.99
C PHE A 166 -28.36 23.38 -9.51
N PRO A 167 -29.43 23.34 -8.67
CA PRO A 167 -29.32 23.66 -7.26
C PRO A 167 -28.56 22.56 -6.51
N MET A 168 -27.24 22.71 -6.43
CA MET A 168 -26.31 21.73 -5.84
C MET A 168 -26.60 21.45 -4.35
N ASP A 169 -27.20 22.41 -3.65
CA ASP A 169 -27.64 22.29 -2.26
C ASP A 169 -28.71 21.22 -2.05
N GLN A 170 -29.46 20.86 -3.11
CA GLN A 170 -30.52 19.86 -3.04
C GLN A 170 -30.03 18.43 -3.26
N ILE A 171 -28.77 18.25 -3.67
CA ILE A 171 -28.21 16.94 -3.95
C ILE A 171 -28.01 16.16 -2.67
N SER A 172 -27.34 16.75 -1.66
CA SER A 172 -27.10 16.07 -0.38
C SER A 172 -28.39 15.58 0.30
N PRO A 173 -29.44 16.40 0.48
CA PRO A 173 -30.67 15.93 1.09
C PRO A 173 -31.39 14.84 0.28
N TRP A 174 -31.28 14.89 -1.05
CA TRP A 174 -31.83 13.83 -1.90
C TRP A 174 -31.04 12.52 -1.71
N MET A 175 -29.71 12.59 -1.67
CA MET A 175 -28.85 11.42 -1.44
C MET A 175 -29.12 10.81 -0.07
N ASP A 176 -29.12 11.61 0.99
CA ASP A 176 -29.35 11.13 2.37
C ASP A 176 -30.68 10.39 2.52
N ARG A 177 -31.70 10.80 1.75
CA ARG A 177 -33.03 10.19 1.77
C ARG A 177 -33.12 8.89 0.95
N ASN A 178 -32.46 8.84 -0.20
CA ASN A 178 -32.69 7.77 -1.20
C ASN A 178 -31.54 6.76 -1.29
N ILE A 179 -30.35 7.12 -0.80
CA ILE A 179 -29.11 6.36 -0.95
C ILE A 179 -28.44 6.18 0.43
N PRO A 180 -28.96 5.29 1.30
CA PRO A 180 -28.43 5.13 2.65
C PRO A 180 -27.04 4.50 2.73
N PHE A 181 -26.58 3.79 1.67
CA PHE A 181 -25.29 3.07 1.64
C PHE A 181 -24.60 3.10 0.26
N GLY A 182 -24.94 4.06 -0.59
CA GLY A 182 -24.50 4.02 -1.99
C GLY A 182 -23.04 4.40 -2.21
N THR A 183 -22.50 3.84 -3.28
CA THR A 183 -21.14 4.07 -3.76
C THR A 183 -21.09 5.38 -4.57
N LEU A 184 -21.12 6.52 -3.89
CA LEU A 184 -20.99 7.85 -4.52
C LEU A 184 -19.54 8.28 -4.68
N SER A 185 -19.29 9.22 -5.60
CA SER A 185 -17.94 9.74 -5.86
C SER A 185 -17.34 10.38 -4.61
N THR A 186 -18.11 11.18 -3.86
CA THR A 186 -17.64 11.80 -2.62
C THR A 186 -17.42 10.76 -1.53
N HIS A 187 -18.33 9.79 -1.35
CA HIS A 187 -18.17 8.74 -0.34
C HIS A 187 -16.92 7.89 -0.61
N MET A 188 -16.72 7.47 -1.87
CA MET A 188 -15.52 6.73 -2.28
C MET A 188 -14.27 7.57 -2.10
N TYR A 189 -14.30 8.84 -2.53
CA TYR A 189 -13.18 9.76 -2.35
C TYR A 189 -12.78 9.90 -0.88
N ILE A 190 -13.73 10.17 0.02
CA ILE A 190 -13.50 10.28 1.47
C ILE A 190 -13.00 8.97 2.05
N TYR A 191 -13.60 7.83 1.67
CA TYR A 191 -13.20 6.52 2.16
C TYR A 191 -11.75 6.18 1.79
N TYR A 192 -11.38 6.32 0.51
CA TYR A 192 -10.02 6.07 0.05
C TYR A 192 -9.02 7.05 0.65
N ASN A 193 -9.41 8.32 0.79
CA ASN A 193 -8.58 9.34 1.42
C ASN A 193 -8.33 9.03 2.90
N GLY A 194 -9.38 8.80 3.68
CA GLY A 194 -9.28 8.48 5.11
C GLY A 194 -8.48 7.19 5.35
N THR A 195 -8.67 6.18 4.51
CA THR A 195 -7.90 4.92 4.57
C THR A 195 -6.42 5.16 4.31
N CYS A 196 -6.09 5.92 3.26
CA CYS A 196 -4.72 6.30 2.91
C CYS A 196 -4.04 7.08 4.05
N ILE A 197 -4.70 8.13 4.57
CA ILE A 197 -4.21 8.92 5.72
C ILE A 197 -3.96 8.01 6.92
N THR A 198 -4.89 7.10 7.23
CA THR A 198 -4.78 6.21 8.39
C THR A 198 -3.57 5.31 8.29
N PHE A 199 -3.36 4.64 7.14
CA PHE A 199 -2.21 3.76 6.95
C PHE A 199 -0.89 4.51 7.00
N PHE A 200 -0.76 5.65 6.30
CA PHE A 200 0.50 6.40 6.33
C PHE A 200 0.78 7.06 7.68
N THR A 201 -0.25 7.48 8.41
CA THR A 201 -0.09 7.99 9.78
C THR A 201 0.36 6.88 10.73
N LEU A 202 -0.22 5.67 10.62
CA LEU A 202 0.19 4.51 11.40
C LEU A 202 1.64 4.14 11.13
N ILE A 203 2.06 4.13 9.87
CA ILE A 203 3.44 3.87 9.47
C ILE A 203 4.38 4.94 10.01
N LEU A 204 4.02 6.23 9.87
CA LEU A 204 4.85 7.34 10.34
C LEU A 204 5.03 7.30 11.86
N LEU A 205 3.94 7.27 12.62
CA LEU A 205 3.99 7.22 14.09
C LEU A 205 4.66 5.94 14.57
N GLY A 206 4.35 4.81 13.94
CA GLY A 206 4.97 3.52 14.21
C GLY A 206 6.48 3.56 14.00
N SER A 207 6.94 4.11 12.87
CA SER A 207 8.37 4.23 12.56
C SER A 207 9.10 5.13 13.57
N ILE A 208 8.50 6.26 13.97
CA ILE A 208 9.08 7.15 14.98
C ILE A 208 9.17 6.45 16.33
N PHE A 209 8.13 5.73 16.73
CA PHE A 209 8.10 5.01 18.00
C PHE A 209 9.15 3.89 18.03
N PHE A 210 9.21 3.07 16.97
CA PHE A 210 10.21 2.01 16.85
C PHE A 210 11.63 2.56 16.75
N TYR A 211 11.85 3.63 15.98
CA TYR A 211 13.14 4.30 15.91
C TYR A 211 13.58 4.81 17.30
N THR A 212 12.68 5.45 18.04
CA THR A 212 12.96 5.95 19.38
C THR A 212 13.26 4.81 20.37
N THR A 213 12.48 3.73 20.34
CA THR A 213 12.72 2.57 21.21
C THR A 213 14.01 1.85 20.86
N LEU A 214 14.38 1.76 19.58
CA LEU A 214 15.67 1.23 19.14
C LEU A 214 16.82 2.08 19.67
N ALA A 215 16.72 3.41 19.51
CA ALA A 215 17.74 4.36 19.98
C ALA A 215 17.92 4.36 21.51
N LEU A 216 16.85 4.07 22.27
CA LEU A 216 16.89 3.95 23.73
C LEU A 216 17.26 2.55 24.23
N SER A 217 17.33 1.55 23.35
CA SER A 217 17.64 0.17 23.73
C SER A 217 19.14 -0.11 23.73
N ASP A 218 19.56 -1.07 24.55
CA ASP A 218 20.93 -1.57 24.59
C ASP A 218 21.34 -2.35 23.31
N ALA A 219 20.49 -2.40 22.28
CA ALA A 219 20.76 -3.08 21.02
C ALA A 219 22.00 -2.51 20.31
N ARG A 220 22.19 -1.19 20.38
CA ARG A 220 23.35 -0.53 19.79
C ARG A 220 24.64 -0.88 20.53
N GLU A 221 24.64 -0.72 21.85
CA GLU A 221 25.82 -1.00 22.69
C GLU A 221 26.17 -2.49 22.69
N GLY A 222 25.17 -3.36 22.65
CA GLY A 222 25.34 -4.81 22.53
C GLY A 222 26.12 -5.19 21.27
N GLU A 223 25.78 -4.62 20.12
CA GLU A 223 26.47 -4.92 18.85
C GLU A 223 27.93 -4.41 18.86
N GLU A 224 28.19 -3.22 19.42
CA GLU A 224 29.55 -2.66 19.56
C GLU A 224 30.46 -3.51 20.47
N VAL A 225 29.89 -4.10 21.53
CA VAL A 225 30.60 -5.01 22.46
C VAL A 225 30.67 -6.45 21.92
N GLY A 226 30.05 -6.74 20.77
CA GLY A 226 30.03 -8.06 20.14
C GLY A 226 29.03 -9.03 20.79
N ASN A 227 28.06 -8.52 21.56
CA ASN A 227 26.93 -9.26 22.11
C ASN A 227 25.66 -9.02 21.29
N PRO A 228 25.29 -9.91 20.36
CA PRO A 228 24.13 -9.73 19.49
C PRO A 228 22.77 -9.98 20.18
N LEU A 229 22.75 -10.50 21.41
CA LEU A 229 21.52 -10.93 22.08
C LEU A 229 20.45 -9.84 22.17
N PRO A 230 20.76 -8.58 22.58
CA PRO A 230 19.73 -7.55 22.69
C PRO A 230 19.09 -7.21 21.34
N THR A 231 19.89 -7.15 20.28
CA THR A 231 19.42 -6.92 18.90
C THR A 231 18.59 -8.09 18.37
N GLU A 232 19.00 -9.33 18.66
CA GLU A 232 18.21 -10.52 18.32
C GLU A 232 16.84 -10.49 18.98
N TYR A 233 16.75 -10.15 20.27
CA TYR A 233 15.46 -10.02 20.97
C TYR A 233 14.60 -8.89 20.41
N TYR A 234 15.20 -7.74 20.11
CA TYR A 234 14.47 -6.63 19.50
C TYR A 234 13.92 -7.02 18.12
N ASN A 235 14.73 -7.71 17.30
CA ASN A 235 14.36 -8.16 15.96
C ASN A 235 13.16 -9.12 15.95
N ILE A 236 12.95 -9.93 16.99
CA ILE A 236 11.78 -10.83 17.10
C ILE A 236 10.47 -10.04 17.01
N VAL A 237 10.43 -8.83 17.58
CA VAL A 237 9.25 -7.97 17.57
C VAL A 237 9.29 -6.99 16.40
N ALA A 238 10.44 -6.38 16.14
CA ALA A 238 10.57 -5.34 15.12
C ALA A 238 10.38 -5.87 13.70
N MET A 239 10.90 -7.05 13.35
CA MET A 239 10.81 -7.57 11.98
C MET A 239 9.37 -7.84 11.51
N PRO A 240 8.49 -8.49 12.30
CA PRO A 240 7.07 -8.62 11.94
C PRO A 240 6.35 -7.28 11.80
N VAL A 241 6.68 -6.30 12.66
CA VAL A 241 6.08 -4.96 12.59
C VAL A 241 6.57 -4.21 11.34
N MET A 242 7.84 -4.34 10.99
CA MET A 242 8.38 -3.80 9.74
C MET A 242 7.69 -4.41 8.52
N LEU A 243 7.48 -5.73 8.51
CA LEU A 243 6.71 -6.40 7.45
C LEU A 243 5.29 -5.84 7.36
N LEU A 244 4.62 -5.64 8.51
CA LEU A 244 3.30 -5.00 8.56
C LEU A 244 3.33 -3.59 7.98
N PHE A 245 4.35 -2.77 8.32
CA PHE A 245 4.49 -1.43 7.73
C PHE A 245 4.65 -1.47 6.21
N TYR A 246 5.41 -2.42 5.65
CA TYR A 246 5.50 -2.57 4.20
C TYR A 246 4.16 -2.97 3.57
N VAL A 247 3.40 -3.88 4.20
CA VAL A 247 2.05 -4.24 3.73
C VAL A 247 1.11 -3.04 3.77
N CYS A 248 1.08 -2.31 4.89
CA CYS A 248 0.33 -1.07 5.04
C CYS A 248 0.75 -0.02 4.01
N MET A 249 2.04 0.08 3.67
CA MET A 249 2.55 1.02 2.69
C MET A 249 2.06 0.66 1.28
N ILE A 250 2.06 -0.63 0.91
CA ILE A 250 1.53 -1.09 -0.38
C ILE A 250 0.03 -0.76 -0.49
N ILE A 251 -0.74 -1.06 0.56
CA ILE A 251 -2.18 -0.75 0.59
C ILE A 251 -2.40 0.77 0.53
N GLY A 252 -1.68 1.55 1.34
CA GLY A 252 -1.76 3.00 1.36
C GLY A 252 -1.42 3.63 0.02
N LEU A 253 -0.38 3.14 -0.66
CA LEU A 253 -0.02 3.59 -2.02
C LEU A 253 -1.12 3.26 -3.03
N ALA A 254 -1.68 2.05 -2.99
CA ALA A 254 -2.80 1.69 -3.87
C ALA A 254 -3.98 2.65 -3.66
N MET A 255 -4.37 2.91 -2.40
CA MET A 255 -5.45 3.84 -2.07
C MET A 255 -5.13 5.28 -2.46
N PHE A 256 -3.88 5.73 -2.32
CA PHE A 256 -3.41 7.03 -2.77
C PHE A 256 -3.66 7.23 -4.27
N PHE A 257 -3.29 6.24 -5.09
CA PHE A 257 -3.51 6.33 -6.53
C PHE A 257 -4.98 6.25 -6.92
N PHE A 258 -5.78 5.38 -6.28
CA PHE A 258 -7.23 5.40 -6.47
C PHE A 258 -7.81 6.78 -6.13
N ASN A 259 -7.35 7.40 -5.04
CA ASN A 259 -7.80 8.74 -4.68
C ASN A 259 -7.45 9.80 -5.75
N ILE A 260 -6.25 9.75 -6.33
CA ILE A 260 -5.88 10.63 -7.46
C ILE A 260 -6.82 10.41 -8.65
N CYS A 261 -7.14 9.16 -8.99
CA CYS A 261 -8.10 8.87 -10.05
C CYS A 261 -9.45 9.53 -9.76
N PHE A 262 -10.01 9.35 -8.55
CA PHE A 262 -11.28 9.96 -8.17
C PHE A 262 -11.22 11.49 -8.14
N MET A 263 -10.13 12.09 -7.68
CA MET A 263 -9.92 13.54 -7.75
C MET A 263 -9.98 14.04 -9.20
N LEU A 264 -9.37 13.32 -10.14
CA LEU A 264 -9.44 13.67 -11.56
C LEU A 264 -10.84 13.50 -12.13
N LEU A 265 -11.59 12.48 -11.71
CA LEU A 265 -12.99 12.31 -12.11
C LEU A 265 -13.88 13.44 -11.61
N ILE A 266 -13.60 13.99 -10.42
CA ILE A 266 -14.33 15.14 -9.87
C ILE A 266 -13.98 16.43 -10.63
N ARG A 267 -12.69 16.66 -10.92
CA ARG A 267 -12.21 17.91 -11.58
C ARG A 267 -12.39 17.96 -13.09
N ALA A 268 -12.24 16.83 -13.75
CA ALA A 268 -12.42 16.69 -15.20
C ALA A 268 -13.52 15.66 -15.47
N PRO A 269 -14.77 15.95 -15.09
CA PRO A 269 -15.90 15.02 -15.15
C PRO A 269 -16.39 14.85 -16.59
N SER A 270 -15.58 14.22 -17.44
CA SER A 270 -15.95 13.85 -18.80
C SER A 270 -15.99 12.34 -18.95
N TRP A 271 -16.88 11.83 -19.78
CA TRP A 271 -16.97 10.42 -20.10
C TRP A 271 -15.63 9.85 -20.61
N GLN A 272 -14.89 10.61 -21.42
CA GLN A 272 -13.60 10.20 -21.96
C GLN A 272 -12.57 10.00 -20.84
N VAL A 273 -12.48 10.95 -19.88
CA VAL A 273 -11.57 10.82 -18.75
C VAL A 273 -11.95 9.63 -17.87
N VAL A 274 -13.25 9.40 -17.62
CA VAL A 274 -13.72 8.24 -16.82
C VAL A 274 -13.33 6.91 -17.46
N SER A 275 -13.52 6.77 -18.78
CA SER A 275 -13.29 5.49 -19.45
C SER A 275 -11.82 5.22 -19.75
N TRP A 276 -11.02 6.27 -20.00
CA TRP A 276 -9.63 6.14 -20.42
C TRP A 276 -8.66 6.20 -19.26
N PHE A 277 -8.94 6.99 -18.22
CA PHE A 277 -7.94 7.26 -17.19
C PHE A 277 -7.66 6.04 -16.28
N PRO A 278 -8.66 5.32 -15.75
CA PRO A 278 -8.40 4.13 -14.94
C PRO A 278 -7.71 3.04 -15.75
N SER A 279 -8.10 2.87 -17.01
CA SER A 279 -7.53 1.87 -17.92
C SER A 279 -6.09 2.24 -18.32
N MET A 280 -5.83 3.47 -18.79
CA MET A 280 -4.46 3.91 -19.11
C MET A 280 -3.55 3.87 -17.89
N TRP A 281 -4.01 4.31 -16.72
CA TRP A 281 -3.14 4.33 -15.54
C TRP A 281 -2.79 2.91 -15.08
N MET A 282 -3.78 2.01 -15.01
CA MET A 282 -3.52 0.61 -14.65
C MET A 282 -2.65 -0.11 -15.70
N TYR A 283 -3.00 -0.02 -16.98
CA TYR A 283 -2.36 -0.81 -18.04
C TYR A 283 -1.05 -0.20 -18.53
N SER A 284 -0.89 1.12 -18.53
CA SER A 284 0.29 1.79 -19.10
C SER A 284 1.33 2.18 -18.06
N VAL A 285 0.95 2.39 -16.80
CA VAL A 285 1.89 2.85 -15.77
C VAL A 285 2.08 1.79 -14.68
N MET A 286 0.99 1.35 -14.04
CA MET A 286 1.09 0.48 -12.87
C MET A 286 1.60 -0.92 -13.22
N ILE A 287 0.99 -1.60 -14.20
CA ILE A 287 1.38 -2.95 -14.59
C ILE A 287 2.82 -2.99 -15.15
N PRO A 288 3.22 -2.13 -16.10
CA PRO A 288 4.60 -2.12 -16.59
C PRO A 288 5.61 -1.69 -15.53
N GLY A 289 5.25 -0.74 -14.67
CA GLY A 289 6.09 -0.29 -13.56
C GLY A 289 6.35 -1.42 -12.56
N LEU A 290 5.31 -2.10 -12.10
CA LEU A 290 5.43 -3.25 -11.21
C LEU A 290 6.18 -4.42 -11.86
N ALA A 291 5.94 -4.70 -13.13
CA ALA A 291 6.68 -5.72 -13.87
C ALA A 291 8.17 -5.37 -13.95
N THR A 292 8.50 -4.11 -14.26
CA THR A 292 9.90 -3.64 -14.34
C THR A 292 10.59 -3.73 -12.98
N ILE A 293 9.94 -3.27 -11.90
CA ILE A 293 10.46 -3.37 -10.54
C ILE A 293 10.63 -4.84 -10.13
N GLY A 294 9.66 -5.69 -10.46
CA GLY A 294 9.73 -7.14 -10.23
C GLY A 294 10.91 -7.79 -10.94
N CYS A 295 11.13 -7.47 -12.22
CA CYS A 295 12.27 -7.95 -12.99
C CYS A 295 13.60 -7.47 -12.38
N LEU A 296 13.69 -6.20 -11.98
CA LEU A 296 14.88 -5.66 -11.32
C LEU A 296 15.16 -6.32 -9.97
N ALA A 297 14.11 -6.59 -9.17
CA ALA A 297 14.23 -7.28 -7.90
C ALA A 297 14.70 -8.74 -8.07
N ILE A 298 14.14 -9.46 -9.06
CA ILE A 298 14.59 -10.81 -9.41
C ILE A 298 16.05 -10.79 -9.88
N ALA A 299 16.43 -9.85 -10.75
CA ALA A 299 17.81 -9.71 -11.21
C ALA A 299 18.77 -9.43 -10.04
N ALA A 300 18.41 -8.54 -9.11
CA ALA A 300 19.18 -8.25 -7.91
C ALA A 300 19.34 -9.48 -7.00
N LEU A 301 18.28 -10.27 -6.83
CA LEU A 301 18.32 -11.53 -6.08
C LEU A 301 19.27 -12.55 -6.73
N ILE A 302 19.19 -12.72 -8.06
CA ILE A 302 20.08 -13.62 -8.81
C ILE A 302 21.54 -13.17 -8.66
N LEU A 303 21.81 -11.86 -8.82
CA LEU A 303 23.15 -11.29 -8.67
C LEU A 303 23.70 -11.48 -7.25
N SER A 304 22.89 -11.24 -6.23
CA SER A 304 23.26 -11.43 -4.82
C SER A 304 23.60 -12.89 -4.51
N ASN A 305 22.79 -13.83 -4.99
CA ASN A 305 23.03 -15.25 -4.83
C ASN A 305 24.30 -15.71 -5.55
N ASN A 306 24.53 -15.24 -6.77
CA ASN A 306 25.73 -15.54 -7.53
C ASN A 306 26.98 -14.97 -6.85
N TYR A 307 26.92 -13.74 -6.32
CA TYR A 307 28.03 -13.14 -5.58
C TYR A 307 28.43 -13.97 -4.36
N LYS A 308 27.45 -14.39 -3.53
CA LYS A 308 27.70 -15.29 -2.38
C LYS A 308 28.32 -16.61 -2.82
N PHE A 309 27.88 -17.16 -3.96
CA PHE A 309 28.46 -18.37 -4.54
C PHE A 309 29.95 -18.18 -4.90
N PHE A 310 30.29 -17.10 -5.61
CA PHE A 310 31.67 -16.79 -5.97
C PHE A 310 32.57 -16.54 -4.76
N GLU A 311 32.07 -15.83 -3.75
CA GLU A 311 32.83 -15.56 -2.53
C GLU A 311 33.14 -16.85 -1.76
N ASN A 312 32.16 -17.77 -1.67
CA ASN A 312 32.34 -19.09 -1.07
C ASN A 312 33.36 -19.95 -1.84
N HIS A 313 33.35 -19.89 -3.17
CA HIS A 313 34.35 -20.56 -4.00
C HIS A 313 35.75 -20.01 -3.74
N LYS A 314 35.91 -18.68 -3.70
CA LYS A 314 37.19 -18.01 -3.40
C LYS A 314 37.72 -18.37 -2.02
N LYS A 315 36.84 -18.46 -1.00
CA LYS A 315 37.21 -18.93 0.36
C LYS A 315 37.65 -20.39 0.37
N ARG A 316 36.99 -21.28 -0.38
CA ARG A 316 37.38 -22.69 -0.51
C ARG A 316 38.76 -22.85 -1.17
N ASP A 317 39.04 -22.08 -2.22
CA ASP A 317 40.33 -22.14 -2.91
C ASP A 317 41.49 -21.62 -2.04
N LYS A 318 41.26 -20.56 -1.27
CA LYS A 318 42.24 -20.09 -0.27
C LYS A 318 42.56 -21.17 0.79
N ARG A 319 41.54 -21.88 1.29
CA ARG A 319 41.73 -22.99 2.25
C ARG A 319 42.52 -24.15 1.64
N LYS A 320 42.24 -24.55 0.39
CA LYS A 320 43.00 -25.60 -0.31
C LYS A 320 44.48 -25.23 -0.47
N LYS A 321 44.78 -23.98 -0.83
CA LYS A 321 46.17 -23.48 -0.95
C LYS A 321 46.91 -23.41 0.40
N SER A 322 46.21 -23.05 1.47
CA SER A 322 46.75 -23.06 2.85
C SER A 322 47.08 -24.49 3.30
N TRP A 323 46.16 -25.44 3.07
CA TRP A 323 46.34 -26.83 3.49
C TRP A 323 47.48 -27.55 2.76
N THR A 324 47.63 -27.30 1.46
CA THR A 324 48.75 -27.82 0.66
C THR A 324 50.10 -27.27 1.12
N LYS A 325 50.20 -25.95 1.40
CA LYS A 325 51.41 -25.36 1.99
C LYS A 325 51.75 -25.94 3.38
N SER A 326 50.74 -26.20 4.22
CA SER A 326 50.95 -26.82 5.53
C SER A 326 51.53 -28.22 5.41
N LYS A 327 51.00 -29.06 4.51
CA LYS A 327 51.51 -30.42 4.29
C LYS A 327 52.95 -30.43 3.78
N LEU A 328 53.30 -29.53 2.86
CA LEU A 328 54.66 -29.41 2.34
C LEU A 328 55.69 -29.05 3.44
N LYS A 329 55.31 -28.27 4.45
CA LYS A 329 56.16 -27.96 5.60
C LYS A 329 56.33 -29.09 6.61
N THR A 330 55.48 -30.12 6.61
CA THR A 330 55.58 -31.25 7.55
C THR A 330 56.43 -32.40 7.00
N VAL A 331 56.77 -32.36 5.71
CA VAL A 331 57.55 -33.39 5.02
C VAL A 331 59.01 -32.97 4.80
N MET A 332 59.31 -31.68 4.96
CA MET A 332 60.68 -31.14 5.07
C MET A 332 61.08 -31.03 6.53
#